data_AF-A0A6P8PRJ7-F1
#
_entry.id   AF-A0A6P8PRJ7-F1
#
_cell.length_a   1.000
_cell.length_b   1.000
_cell.length_c   1.000
_cell.angle_alpha   90.00
_cell.angle_beta   90.00
_cell.angle_gamma   90.00
#
_symmetry.space_group_name_H-M   'P 1'
#
loop_
_entity.id
_entity.type
_entity.pdbx_description
1 polymer ?
#
loop_
_entity_poly.entity_id
_entity_poly.type
_entity_poly.pdbx_seq_one_letter_code
_entity_poly.pdbx_strand_id
1 'polypeptide(L)'
;MDHQVDLSPVLLGLCDGGVMTGGTFSYLPFLSPDGYIYDKEAILEYILHQKKEITLQLKAYEKQRSELKTEQEELSKAVKESQVKGFLEKEMSIVLKPVNHLTAVPD
;
A
#
# COMPACT_ATOMS: atom_id res chain seq x y z
N MET A 1 2.76 14.38 -3.12
CA MET A 1 1.43 13.75 -3.09
C MET A 1 1.51 12.59 -2.11
N ASP A 2 1.60 12.96 -0.85
CA ASP A 2 1.71 12.07 0.29
C ASP A 2 0.41 11.26 0.37
N HIS A 3 0.48 10.02 -0.11
CA HIS A 3 -0.58 9.05 0.14
C HIS A 3 -0.39 8.63 1.59
N GLN A 4 -1.04 9.38 2.49
CA GLN A 4 -1.43 8.91 3.81
C GLN A 4 -2.13 7.57 3.59
N VAL A 5 -1.41 6.47 3.76
CA VAL A 5 -2.04 5.15 3.82
C VAL A 5 -2.76 5.15 5.15
N ASP A 6 -4.05 5.48 5.11
CA ASP A 6 -4.95 5.41 6.24
C ASP A 6 -5.06 3.94 6.66
N LEU A 7 -4.10 3.50 7.47
CA LEU A 7 -4.11 2.21 8.14
C LEU A 7 -5.05 2.32 9.34
N SER A 8 -6.35 2.45 9.09
CA SER A 8 -7.51 2.09 9.93
C SER A 8 -8.79 2.57 9.24
N PRO A 9 -9.75 1.70 8.89
CA PRO A 9 -10.48 0.92 9.89
C PRO A 9 -10.90 -0.47 9.37
N VAL A 10 -9.97 -1.43 9.25
CA VAL A 10 -10.37 -2.86 9.17
C VAL A 10 -10.53 -3.47 10.57
N LEU A 11 -10.27 -2.68 11.63
CA LEU A 11 -10.52 -3.00 13.04
C LEU A 11 -11.49 -2.02 13.71
N LEU A 12 -12.47 -1.50 12.97
CA LEU A 12 -13.64 -0.82 13.54
C LEU A 12 -14.92 -1.62 13.26
N GLY A 13 -14.82 -2.94 13.41
CA GLY A 13 -15.95 -3.86 13.37
C GLY A 13 -15.93 -4.66 14.66
N LEU A 14 -16.57 -4.10 15.71
CA LEU A 14 -17.10 -4.71 16.94
C LEU A 14 -16.98 -3.70 18.08
N CYS A 15 -18.08 -2.97 18.30
CA CYS A 15 -18.61 -2.46 19.59
C CYS A 15 -19.39 -1.13 19.42
N ASP A 16 -20.19 -1.01 18.36
CA ASP A 16 -21.35 -0.10 18.40
C ASP A 16 -22.51 -0.87 19.06
N GLY A 17 -22.60 -0.79 20.39
CA GLY A 17 -23.68 -1.43 21.15
C GLY A 17 -23.30 -1.80 22.57
N GLY A 18 -23.03 -0.81 23.42
CA GLY A 18 -22.79 -1.04 24.84
C GLY A 18 -23.32 0.12 25.67
N VAL A 19 -24.60 0.06 26.03
CA VAL A 19 -25.21 0.93 27.03
C VAL A 19 -24.40 0.81 28.34
N MET A 20 -23.86 1.92 28.83
CA MET A 20 -23.34 2.02 30.20
C MET A 20 -24.52 1.99 31.18
N THR A 21 -25.02 0.81 31.52
CA THR A 21 -25.89 0.63 32.70
C THR A 21 -25.13 -0.08 33.79
N GLY A 22 -24.94 0.62 34.92
CA GLY A 22 -24.79 0.03 36.24
C GLY A 22 -23.53 -0.77 36.48
N GLY A 23 -22.57 -0.16 37.18
CA GLY A 23 -21.35 -0.81 37.63
C GLY A 23 -21.59 -2.07 38.46
N THR A 24 -21.48 -3.23 37.82
CA THR A 24 -20.75 -4.39 38.32
C THR A 24 -20.23 -5.14 37.09
N PHE A 25 -18.93 -5.02 36.79
CA PHE A 25 -18.29 -5.91 35.82
C PHE A 25 -18.14 -7.26 36.51
N SER A 26 -19.18 -8.10 36.40
CA SER A 26 -19.11 -9.49 36.82
C SER A 26 -17.96 -10.16 36.08
N TYR A 27 -16.83 -10.39 36.76
CA TYR A 27 -15.67 -11.08 36.22
C TYR A 27 -15.98 -12.58 36.05
N LEU A 28 -16.81 -12.91 35.07
CA LEU A 28 -16.88 -14.28 34.58
C LEU A 28 -15.50 -14.63 34.00
N PRO A 29 -14.98 -15.83 34.29
CA PRO A 29 -13.76 -16.29 33.66
C PRO A 29 -13.93 -16.21 32.14
N PHE A 30 -12.92 -15.67 31.46
CA PHE A 30 -12.92 -15.65 30.00
C PHE A 30 -12.90 -17.09 29.52
N LEU A 31 -14.02 -17.53 28.97
CA LEU A 31 -14.21 -18.86 28.42
C LEU A 31 -14.00 -18.75 26.91
N SER A 32 -12.96 -19.40 26.40
CA SER A 32 -12.84 -19.56 24.95
C SER A 32 -14.01 -20.37 24.41
N PRO A 33 -14.40 -20.21 23.13
CA PRO A 33 -15.45 -21.01 22.50
C PRO A 33 -15.25 -22.54 22.67
N ASP A 34 -14.00 -22.95 22.81
CA ASP A 34 -13.58 -24.34 23.03
C ASP A 34 -13.67 -24.80 24.51
N GLY A 35 -14.17 -23.96 25.42
CA GLY A 35 -14.41 -24.30 26.83
C GLY A 35 -13.22 -24.14 27.78
N TYR A 36 -12.11 -23.54 27.33
CA TYR A 36 -10.96 -23.28 28.18
C TYR A 36 -11.13 -22.00 29.01
N ILE A 37 -10.84 -22.10 30.30
CA ILE A 37 -10.75 -20.96 31.22
C ILE A 37 -9.29 -20.54 31.28
N TYR A 38 -9.01 -19.28 30.94
CA TYR A 38 -7.67 -18.73 31.01
C TYR A 38 -7.54 -17.76 32.19
N ASP A 39 -6.37 -17.79 32.81
CA ASP A 39 -5.98 -16.78 33.79
C ASP A 39 -5.85 -15.41 33.12
N LYS A 40 -6.27 -14.37 33.83
CA LYS A 40 -6.24 -12.99 33.33
C LYS A 40 -4.83 -12.55 32.89
N GLU A 41 -3.80 -13.03 33.60
CA GLU A 41 -2.40 -12.73 33.31
C GLU A 41 -1.93 -13.35 31.99
N ALA A 42 -2.29 -14.61 31.73
CA ALA A 42 -1.95 -15.31 30.49
C ALA A 42 -2.59 -14.65 29.26
N ILE A 43 -3.86 -14.22 29.38
CA ILE A 43 -4.56 -13.48 28.32
C ILE A 43 -3.84 -12.15 28.05
N LEU A 44 -3.46 -11.44 29.10
CA LEU A 44 -2.81 -10.14 28.98
C LEU A 44 -1.43 -10.26 28.31
N GLU A 45 -0.62 -11.24 28.73
CA GLU A 45 0.69 -11.51 28.14
C GLU A 45 0.57 -11.86 26.66
N TYR A 46 -0.38 -12.73 26.31
CA TYR A 46 -0.67 -13.07 24.91
C TYR A 46 -1.03 -11.82 24.10
N ILE A 47 -1.93 -10.97 24.58
CA ILE A 47 -2.32 -9.74 23.87
C ILE A 47 -1.11 -8.82 23.65
N LEU A 48 -0.25 -8.66 24.66
CA LEU A 48 0.95 -7.83 24.54
C LEU A 48 1.93 -8.40 23.52
N HIS A 49 2.13 -9.72 23.53
CA HIS A 49 2.96 -10.43 22.56
C HIS A 49 2.44 -10.23 21.13
N GLN A 50 1.15 -10.51 20.89
CA GLN A 50 0.53 -10.38 19.58
C GLN A 50 0.62 -8.95 19.05
N LYS A 51 0.36 -7.94 19.89
CA LYS A 51 0.49 -6.53 19.49
C LYS A 51 1.91 -6.19 19.06
N LYS A 52 2.92 -6.71 19.76
CA LYS A 52 4.33 -6.53 19.40
C LYS A 52 4.66 -7.19 18.07
N GLU A 53 4.25 -8.44 17.87
CA GLU A 53 4.50 -9.17 16.61
C GLU A 53 3.86 -8.49 15.41
N ILE A 54 2.59 -8.08 15.52
CA ILE A 54 1.88 -7.34 14.45
C ILE A 54 2.64 -6.06 14.11
N THR A 55 3.14 -5.33 15.10
CA THR A 55 3.92 -4.10 14.87
C THR A 55 5.21 -4.38 14.11
N LEU A 56 5.90 -5.48 14.40
CA LEU A 56 7.12 -5.87 13.69
C LEU A 56 6.82 -6.27 12.24
N GLN A 57 5.77 -7.06 12.04
CA GLN A 57 5.34 -7.49 10.70
C GLN A 57 4.91 -6.30 9.84
N LEU A 58 4.15 -5.35 10.41
CA LEU A 58 3.75 -4.13 9.71
C LEU A 58 4.96 -3.31 9.25
N LYS A 59 5.95 -3.11 10.13
CA LYS A 59 7.18 -2.37 9.77
C LYS A 59 7.95 -3.06 8.64
N ALA A 60 8.06 -4.39 8.67
CA ALA A 60 8.73 -5.14 7.62
C ALA A 60 7.98 -5.02 6.27
N TYR A 61 6.65 -5.13 6.31
CA TYR A 61 5.80 -4.98 5.13
C TYR A 61 5.87 -3.57 4.54
N GLU A 62 5.80 -2.53 5.37
CA GLU A 62 5.90 -1.13 4.92
C GLU A 62 7.24 -0.85 4.24
N LYS A 63 8.34 -1.37 4.80
CA LYS A 63 9.67 -1.25 4.20
C LYS A 63 9.69 -1.88 2.80
N GLN A 64 9.27 -3.14 2.68
CA GLN A 64 9.21 -3.84 1.39
C GLN A 64 8.33 -3.09 0.38
N ARG A 65 7.16 -2.60 0.81
CA ARG A 65 6.24 -1.87 -0.05
C ARG A 65 6.83 -0.54 -0.53
N SER A 66 7.59 0.15 0.32
CA SER A 66 8.25 1.40 -0.04
C SER A 66 9.33 1.20 -1.11
N GLU A 67 10.15 0.15 -0.97
CA GLU A 67 11.19 -0.23 -1.94
C GLU A 67 10.57 -0.56 -3.32
N LEU A 68 9.52 -1.39 -3.34
CA LEU A 68 8.79 -1.71 -4.57
C LEU A 68 8.19 -0.47 -5.25
N LYS A 69 7.65 0.47 -4.46
CA LYS A 69 7.10 1.70 -4.98
C LYS A 69 8.18 2.58 -5.62
N THR A 70 9.34 2.70 -4.98
CA THR A 70 10.46 3.48 -5.53
C THR A 70 10.99 2.87 -6.83
N GLU A 71 11.16 1.55 -6.88
CA GLU A 71 11.59 0.85 -8.10
C GLU A 71 10.60 1.06 -9.26
N GLN A 72 9.29 0.96 -8.97
CA GLN A 72 8.25 1.18 -9.98
C GLN A 72 8.23 2.63 -10.48
N GLU A 73 8.41 3.61 -9.59
CA GLU A 73 8.49 5.02 -9.96
C GLU A 73 9.70 5.29 -10.85
N GLU A 74 10.87 4.75 -10.52
CA GLU A 74 12.09 4.85 -11.33
C GLU A 74 11.93 4.24 -12.72
N LEU A 75 11.38 3.02 -12.81
CA LEU A 75 11.07 2.38 -14.08
C LEU A 75 10.09 3.21 -14.92
N SER A 76 9.04 3.74 -14.29
CA SER A 76 8.06 4.58 -14.99
C SER A 76 8.68 5.86 -15.54
N LYS A 77 9.63 6.46 -14.80
CA LYS A 77 10.36 7.64 -15.22
C LYS A 77 11.31 7.31 -16.38
N ALA A 78 12.05 6.22 -16.30
CA ALA A 78 12.95 5.77 -17.37
C ALA A 78 12.20 5.50 -18.68
N VAL A 79 11.02 4.85 -18.61
CA VAL A 79 10.17 4.61 -19.79
C VAL A 79 9.74 5.92 -20.44
N LYS A 80 9.27 6.89 -19.65
CA LYS A 80 8.87 8.22 -20.14
C LYS A 80 10.05 8.96 -20.79
N GLU A 81 11.22 8.92 -20.16
CA GLU A 81 12.43 9.55 -20.70
C GLU A 81 12.86 8.90 -22.03
N SER A 82 12.80 7.58 -22.13
CA SER A 82 13.09 6.86 -23.39
C SER A 82 12.10 7.25 -24.49
N GLN A 83 10.82 7.38 -24.15
CA GLN A 83 9.78 7.78 -25.10
C GLN A 83 10.01 9.20 -25.63
N VAL A 84 10.35 10.14 -24.74
CA VAL A 84 10.68 11.52 -25.13
C VAL A 84 11.91 11.57 -26.02
N LYS A 85 12.99 10.84 -25.68
CA LYS A 85 14.20 10.76 -26.51
C LYS A 85 13.91 10.19 -27.90
N GLY A 86 13.20 9.06 -27.97
CA GLY A 86 12.82 8.45 -29.24
C GLY A 86 11.87 9.30 -30.08
N PHE A 87 11.06 10.15 -29.46
CA PHE A 87 10.26 11.16 -30.17
C PHE A 87 11.16 12.24 -30.79
N LEU A 88 12.06 12.83 -30.01
CA LEU A 88 12.98 13.88 -30.49
C LEU A 88 13.85 13.41 -31.66
N GLU A 89 14.37 12.19 -31.61
CA GLU A 89 15.16 11.60 -32.69
C GLU A 89 14.37 11.51 -34.01
N LYS A 90 13.09 11.12 -33.93
CA LYS A 90 12.20 11.05 -35.10
C LYS A 90 11.90 12.43 -35.67
N GLU A 91 11.62 13.41 -34.81
CA GLU A 91 11.39 14.79 -35.23
C GLU A 91 12.61 15.38 -35.95
N MET A 92 13.81 15.16 -35.43
CA MET A 92 15.05 15.61 -36.10
C MET A 92 15.23 14.96 -37.47
N SER A 93 14.89 13.67 -37.64
CA SER A 93 14.98 13.00 -38.94
C SER A 93 14.00 13.55 -39.98
N ILE A 94 12.81 14.00 -39.57
CA ILE A 94 11.80 14.56 -40.48
C ILE A 94 12.25 15.96 -40.93
N VAL A 95 12.75 16.78 -40.00
CA VAL A 95 13.18 18.16 -40.29
C VAL A 95 14.41 18.23 -41.21
N LEU A 96 15.28 17.21 -41.18
CA LEU A 96 16.54 17.21 -41.94
C LEU A 96 16.43 16.72 -43.39
N LYS A 97 15.30 16.12 -43.82
CA LYS A 97 15.13 15.62 -45.19
C LYS A 97 13.92 16.27 -45.86
N PRO A 98 14.08 17.45 -46.49
CA PRO A 98 13.11 17.92 -47.47
C PRO A 98 13.14 16.96 -48.67
N VAL A 99 12.25 15.97 -48.67
CA VAL A 99 11.98 15.17 -49.86
C VAL A 99 11.19 16.06 -50.80
N ASN A 100 11.80 16.60 -51.84
CA ASN A 100 11.06 17.34 -52.86
C ASN A 100 10.19 16.35 -53.66
N HIS A 101 8.89 16.29 -53.33
CA HIS A 101 7.91 15.42 -54.01
C HIS A 101 7.39 16.02 -55.34
N LEU A 102 7.87 17.20 -55.75
CA LEU A 102 7.29 18.00 -56.83
C LEU A 102 8.13 18.02 -58.13
N THR A 103 9.14 17.16 -58.29
CA THR A 103 10.04 17.21 -59.47
C THR A 103 9.83 16.10 -60.50
N ALA A 104 8.70 15.39 -60.48
CA ALA A 104 8.36 14.44 -61.55
C ALA A 104 7.09 14.92 -62.27
N VAL A 105 7.25 15.96 -63.08
CA VAL A 105 6.27 16.28 -64.14
C VAL A 105 6.61 15.38 -65.32
N PRO A 106 5.76 14.42 -65.70
CA PRO A 106 5.93 13.71 -66.96
C PRO A 106 5.55 14.64 -68.14
N ASP A 107 6.43 14.71 -69.13
CA ASP A 107 6.21 15.35 -70.45
C ASP A 107 5.04 14.71 -71.22
#